data_AF-A0A6L7MIA9-F1
#
_entry.id   AF-A0A6L7MIA9-F1
#
_cell.length_a   1.000
_cell.length_b   1.000
_cell.length_c   1.000
_cell.angle_alpha   90.00
_cell.angle_beta   90.00
_cell.angle_gamma   90.00
#
_symmetry.space_group_name_H-M   'P 1'
#
loop_
_entity.id
_entity.type
_entity.pdbx_description
1 polymer ?
#
loop_
_entity_poly.entity_id
_entity_poly.type
_entity_poly.pdbx_seq_one_letter_code
_entity_poly.pdbx_strand_id
1 'polypeptide(L)'
;MSLRSYKVKVRVTRVVDGDSLVVARRRWFNFMLKPKPFPVRLYAIDAPELSQPYGTDARNEMRRISSGSLRLDAVSSDRYGRVVGVVYRRNRKKSLNHMMVAAGLAYSYQRYGKLDGIDEAEARARKRRLGIWKAGKSQTRPWDHRRSMRSRVRRKRAARWRLRIVAFLILVVAILLGMNWLWQVVEELTRSALGG
;
A
#
# COMPACT_ATOMS: atom_id res chain seq x y z
N MET A 1 -21.54 -5.32 -16.81
CA MET A 1 -21.13 -4.02 -17.40
C MET A 1 -19.79 -4.23 -18.10
N SER A 2 -19.80 -4.43 -19.43
CA SER A 2 -18.59 -4.74 -20.20
C SER A 2 -17.68 -3.50 -20.26
N LEU A 3 -16.50 -3.58 -19.64
CA LEU A 3 -15.54 -2.49 -19.61
C LEU A 3 -14.87 -2.38 -20.98
N ARG A 4 -15.19 -1.32 -21.74
CA ARG A 4 -14.40 -0.93 -22.92
C ARG A 4 -12.95 -0.73 -22.50
N SER A 5 -12.07 -1.65 -22.89
CA SER A 5 -10.62 -1.51 -22.69
C SER A 5 -10.12 -0.34 -23.54
N TYR A 6 -9.74 0.76 -22.90
CA TYR A 6 -9.16 1.90 -23.60
C TYR A 6 -7.65 1.73 -23.70
N LYS A 7 -7.14 1.64 -24.93
CA LYS A 7 -5.71 1.54 -25.23
C LYS A 7 -5.10 2.93 -25.36
N VAL A 8 -4.14 3.27 -24.50
CA VAL A 8 -3.52 4.61 -24.47
C VAL A 8 -2.00 4.49 -24.59
N LYS A 9 -1.39 5.31 -25.45
CA LYS A 9 0.07 5.43 -25.53
C LYS A 9 0.58 6.31 -24.38
N VAL A 10 1.50 5.78 -23.59
CA VAL A 10 2.02 6.44 -22.39
C VAL A 10 3.55 6.34 -22.30
N ARG A 11 4.13 7.20 -21.48
CA ARG A 11 5.52 7.09 -21.01
C ARG A 11 5.55 7.09 -19.49
N VAL A 12 6.46 6.30 -18.92
CA VAL A 12 6.69 6.31 -17.47
C VAL A 12 7.43 7.58 -17.09
N THR A 13 6.90 8.29 -16.08
CA THR A 13 7.56 9.43 -15.44
C THR A 13 8.21 9.03 -14.12
N ARG A 14 7.61 8.07 -13.41
CA ARG A 14 8.14 7.54 -12.14
C ARG A 14 7.73 6.10 -11.94
N VAL A 15 8.64 5.29 -11.41
CA VAL A 15 8.34 3.94 -10.90
C VAL A 15 8.25 4.03 -9.39
N VAL A 16 7.11 3.65 -8.82
CA VAL A 16 6.87 3.69 -7.37
C VAL A 16 7.47 2.45 -6.73
N ASP A 17 7.03 1.27 -7.18
CA ASP A 17 7.47 -0.07 -6.74
C ASP A 17 7.40 -1.06 -7.92
N GLY A 18 7.31 -2.36 -7.66
CA GLY A 18 7.29 -3.41 -8.68
C GLY A 18 5.96 -3.61 -9.41
N ASP A 19 4.87 -2.96 -9.02
CA ASP A 19 3.56 -3.06 -9.69
C ASP A 19 2.85 -1.70 -9.89
N SER A 20 3.44 -0.61 -9.39
CA SER A 20 2.85 0.72 -9.41
C SER A 20 3.75 1.73 -10.14
N LEU A 21 3.16 2.41 -11.13
CA LEU A 21 3.80 3.38 -12.02
C LEU A 21 3.11 4.73 -11.95
N VAL A 22 3.82 5.79 -12.32
CA VAL A 22 3.22 7.05 -12.73
C VAL A 22 3.57 7.27 -14.19
N VAL A 23 2.55 7.54 -15.00
CA VAL A 23 2.69 7.67 -16.44
C VAL A 23 2.07 8.97 -16.93
N ALA A 24 2.55 9.46 -18.07
CA ALA A 24 1.96 10.58 -18.78
C ALA A 24 1.50 10.12 -20.17
N ARG A 25 0.36 10.64 -20.64
CA ARG A 25 -0.12 10.39 -22.00
C ARG A 25 0.89 10.94 -23.00
N ARG A 26 1.14 10.21 -24.08
CA ARG A 26 1.93 10.72 -25.20
C ARG A 26 1.01 11.53 -26.12
N ARG A 27 1.20 12.86 -26.22
CA ARG A 27 0.54 13.70 -27.24
C ARG A 27 1.34 13.69 -28.53
N TRP A 28 0.64 13.79 -29.65
CA TRP A 28 1.22 14.03 -30.98
C TRP A 28 1.10 15.50 -31.40
N PHE A 29 0.12 16.23 -30.86
CA PHE A 29 -0.15 17.65 -31.16
C PHE A 29 -0.32 18.45 -29.86
N ASN A 30 0.29 19.64 -29.83
CA ASN A 30 0.35 20.65 -28.76
C ASN A 30 1.47 20.46 -27.71
N PHE A 31 2.55 21.23 -27.88
CA PHE A 31 3.77 21.22 -27.07
C PHE A 31 3.69 22.13 -25.82
N MET A 32 2.71 23.05 -25.78
CA MET A 32 2.62 24.08 -24.73
C MET A 32 2.08 23.58 -23.38
N LEU A 33 1.40 22.43 -23.33
CA LEU A 33 0.85 21.87 -22.08
C LEU A 33 1.34 20.44 -21.84
N LYS A 34 2.23 20.28 -20.85
CA LYS A 34 2.69 18.96 -20.40
C LYS A 34 1.49 18.17 -19.85
N PRO A 35 1.23 16.94 -20.35
CA PRO A 35 0.12 16.14 -19.86
C PRO A 35 0.33 15.80 -18.38
N LYS A 36 -0.70 16.02 -17.55
CA LYS A 36 -0.68 15.71 -16.13
C LYS A 36 -0.39 14.21 -15.94
N PRO A 37 0.69 13.84 -15.21
CA PRO A 37 0.96 12.45 -14.91
C PRO A 37 -0.14 11.86 -14.01
N PHE A 38 -0.44 10.58 -14.21
CA PHE A 38 -1.44 9.85 -13.43
C PHE A 38 -0.89 8.48 -12.99
N PRO A 39 -1.34 7.97 -11.83
CA PRO A 39 -0.86 6.71 -11.30
C PRO A 39 -1.55 5.52 -11.95
N VAL A 40 -0.79 4.44 -12.15
CA VAL A 40 -1.20 3.18 -12.73
C VAL A 40 -0.77 2.03 -11.81
N ARG A 41 -1.67 1.10 -11.51
CA ARG A 41 -1.36 -0.19 -10.89
C ARG A 41 -1.50 -1.29 -11.92
N LEU A 42 -0.54 -2.21 -11.94
CA LEU A 42 -0.59 -3.37 -12.82
C LEU A 42 -1.70 -4.33 -12.39
N TYR A 43 -2.55 -4.68 -13.35
CA TYR A 43 -3.66 -5.61 -13.18
C TYR A 43 -3.18 -7.05 -12.91
N ALA A 44 -3.93 -7.77 -12.08
CA ALA A 44 -3.76 -9.18 -11.74
C ALA A 44 -2.41 -9.60 -11.13
N ILE A 45 -1.56 -8.66 -10.71
CA ILE A 45 -0.29 -8.97 -10.03
C ILE A 45 -0.14 -8.12 -8.75
N ASP A 46 0.76 -8.54 -7.87
CA ASP A 46 1.15 -7.79 -6.67
C ASP A 46 2.64 -7.99 -6.40
N ALA A 47 3.41 -6.90 -6.41
CA ALA A 47 4.85 -6.95 -6.16
C ALA A 47 5.17 -6.71 -4.68
N PRO A 48 6.34 -7.16 -4.18
CA PRO A 48 6.82 -6.75 -2.87
C PRO A 48 6.90 -5.23 -2.74
N GLU A 49 6.39 -4.71 -1.63
CA GLU A 49 6.54 -3.29 -1.30
C GLU A 49 8.02 -2.97 -1.09
N LEU A 50 8.42 -1.69 -1.23
CA LEU A 50 9.83 -1.30 -1.08
C LEU A 50 10.48 -1.70 0.26
N SER A 51 9.68 -1.76 1.33
CA SER A 51 10.14 -2.18 2.66
C SER A 51 10.23 -3.70 2.83
N GLN A 52 9.77 -4.49 1.85
CA GLN A 52 9.83 -5.95 1.86
C GLN A 52 11.10 -6.43 1.15
N PRO A 53 11.59 -7.64 1.48
CA PRO A 53 12.62 -8.29 0.68
C PRO A 53 12.20 -8.36 -0.79
N TYR A 54 13.16 -8.15 -1.70
CA TYR A 54 12.96 -8.03 -3.15
C TYR A 54 12.14 -6.81 -3.61
N GLY A 55 11.72 -5.90 -2.73
CA GLY A 55 11.02 -4.67 -3.12
C GLY A 55 11.86 -3.76 -4.00
N THR A 56 13.13 -3.57 -3.64
CA THR A 56 14.09 -2.80 -4.45
C THR A 56 14.37 -3.48 -5.80
N ASP A 57 14.54 -4.80 -5.81
CA ASP A 57 14.77 -5.58 -7.03
C ASP A 57 13.58 -5.48 -7.99
N ALA A 58 12.36 -5.62 -7.46
CA ALA A 58 11.13 -5.48 -8.24
C ALA A 58 10.99 -4.08 -8.84
N ARG A 59 11.29 -3.02 -8.07
CA ARG A 59 11.30 -1.64 -8.59
C ARG A 59 12.35 -1.45 -9.69
N ASN A 60 13.56 -1.98 -9.50
CA ASN A 60 14.65 -1.82 -10.45
C ASN A 60 14.35 -2.56 -11.76
N GLU A 61 13.81 -3.78 -11.67
CA GLU A 61 13.33 -4.50 -12.85
C GLU A 61 12.23 -3.73 -13.55
N MET A 62 11.24 -3.21 -12.80
CA MET A 62 10.17 -2.40 -13.38
C MET A 62 10.73 -1.20 -14.15
N ARG A 63 11.69 -0.45 -13.58
CA ARG A 63 12.39 0.65 -14.27
C ARG A 63 13.04 0.21 -15.57
N ARG A 64 13.72 -0.94 -15.54
CA ARG A 64 14.41 -1.50 -16.71
C ARG A 64 13.42 -1.88 -17.80
N ILE A 65 12.33 -2.55 -17.45
CA ILE A 65 11.35 -3.07 -18.41
C ILE A 65 10.35 -2.00 -18.86
N SER A 66 10.17 -0.91 -18.11
CA SER A 66 9.21 0.15 -18.44
C SER A 66 9.82 1.32 -19.22
N SER A 67 11.05 1.18 -19.72
CA SER A 67 11.70 2.22 -20.52
C SER A 67 11.03 2.40 -21.90
N GLY A 68 11.01 3.64 -22.38
CA GLY A 68 10.49 3.99 -23.70
C GLY A 68 8.98 4.21 -23.78
N SER A 69 8.42 4.00 -24.97
CA SER A 69 6.99 4.16 -25.24
C SER A 69 6.24 2.88 -24.89
N LEU A 70 5.18 3.02 -24.09
CA LEU A 70 4.34 1.92 -23.64
C LEU A 70 2.90 2.11 -24.14
N ARG A 71 2.16 1.00 -24.14
CA ARG A 71 0.72 0.97 -24.34
C ARG A 71 0.08 0.48 -23.04
N LEU A 72 -0.81 1.29 -22.48
CA LEU A 72 -1.64 0.95 -21.34
C LEU A 72 -3.02 0.53 -21.85
N ASP A 73 -3.42 -0.69 -21.51
CA ASP A 73 -4.78 -1.17 -21.67
C ASP A 73 -5.48 -1.01 -20.33
N ALA A 74 -6.27 0.05 -20.20
CA ALA A 74 -6.97 0.37 -18.96
C ALA A 74 -8.13 -0.62 -18.74
N VAL A 75 -8.20 -1.20 -17.55
CA VAL A 75 -9.25 -2.14 -17.14
C VAL A 75 -10.27 -1.43 -16.25
N SER A 76 -9.81 -0.79 -15.19
CA SER A 76 -10.68 -0.10 -14.21
C SER A 76 -9.92 1.01 -13.47
N SER A 77 -10.57 1.62 -12.50
CA SER A 77 -9.94 2.52 -11.53
C SER A 77 -10.15 1.96 -10.13
N ASP A 78 -9.12 2.01 -9.28
CA ASP A 78 -9.24 1.58 -7.89
C ASP A 78 -9.70 2.70 -6.94
N ARG A 79 -10.02 2.33 -5.70
CA ARG A 79 -10.45 3.26 -4.64
C ARG A 79 -9.43 4.35 -4.27
N TYR A 80 -8.18 4.23 -4.74
CA TYR A 80 -7.11 5.20 -4.51
C TYR A 80 -6.93 6.13 -5.71
N GLY A 81 -7.81 6.05 -6.72
CA GLY A 81 -7.75 6.85 -7.93
C GLY A 81 -6.66 6.42 -8.91
N ARG A 82 -6.11 5.20 -8.77
CA ARG A 82 -5.15 4.64 -9.73
C ARG A 82 -5.88 3.96 -10.86
N VAL A 83 -5.39 4.14 -12.08
CA VAL A 83 -5.83 3.31 -13.21
C VAL A 83 -5.27 1.91 -13.03
N VAL A 84 -6.11 0.90 -13.03
CA VAL A 84 -5.70 -0.51 -13.02
C VAL A 84 -5.67 -1.00 -14.46
N GLY A 85 -4.55 -1.56 -14.90
CA GLY A 85 -4.43 -1.98 -16.30
C GLY A 85 -3.25 -2.89 -16.62
N VAL A 86 -3.23 -3.31 -17.88
CA VAL A 86 -2.16 -4.15 -18.45
C VAL A 86 -1.26 -3.27 -19.30
N VAL A 87 0.05 -3.33 -19.04
CA VAL A 87 1.00 -2.45 -19.72
C VAL A 87 1.87 -3.27 -20.67
N TYR A 88 2.05 -2.80 -21.89
CA TYR A 88 2.83 -3.46 -22.93
C TYR A 88 3.94 -2.55 -23.43
N ARG A 89 5.10 -3.13 -23.74
CA ARG A 89 6.08 -2.48 -24.63
C ARG A 89 5.51 -2.40 -26.04
N ARG A 90 5.87 -1.34 -26.77
CA ARG A 90 5.54 -1.20 -28.20
C ARG A 90 5.93 -2.48 -28.96
N ASN A 91 4.99 -3.04 -29.72
CA ASN A 91 5.18 -4.23 -30.57
C ASN A 91 5.57 -5.53 -29.83
N ARG A 92 5.34 -5.65 -28.52
CA ARG A 92 5.56 -6.90 -27.77
C ARG A 92 4.21 -7.55 -27.41
N LYS A 93 4.14 -8.88 -27.56
CA LYS A 93 2.99 -9.69 -27.13
C LYS A 93 2.91 -9.82 -25.59
N LYS A 94 4.06 -9.90 -24.91
CA LYS A 94 4.11 -10.04 -23.44
C LYS A 94 3.99 -8.67 -22.75
N SER A 95 3.13 -8.60 -21.74
CA SER A 95 2.94 -7.42 -20.88
C SER A 95 4.05 -7.30 -19.83
N LEU A 96 4.24 -6.11 -19.28
CA LEU A 96 5.10 -5.87 -18.12
C LEU A 96 4.61 -6.70 -16.92
N ASN A 97 3.30 -6.86 -16.77
CA ASN A 97 2.68 -7.71 -15.74
C ASN A 97 3.24 -9.13 -15.81
N HIS A 98 3.23 -9.73 -17.01
CA HIS A 98 3.81 -11.06 -17.24
C HIS A 98 5.32 -11.07 -17.03
N MET A 99 6.04 -10.04 -17.46
CA MET A 99 7.50 -9.97 -17.30
C MET A 99 7.90 -9.97 -15.81
N MET A 100 7.20 -9.22 -14.96
CA MET A 100 7.46 -9.18 -13.52
C MET A 100 7.24 -10.54 -12.84
N VAL A 101 6.14 -11.21 -13.16
CA VAL A 101 5.84 -12.55 -12.61
C VAL A 101 6.84 -13.58 -13.11
N ALA A 102 7.16 -13.56 -14.41
CA ALA A 102 8.14 -14.48 -15.00
C ALA A 102 9.56 -14.31 -14.42
N ALA A 103 9.91 -13.09 -13.99
CA ALA A 103 11.16 -12.81 -13.29
C ALA A 103 11.14 -13.22 -11.80
N GLY A 104 10.01 -13.66 -11.27
CA GLY A 104 9.84 -13.96 -9.84
C GLY A 104 9.84 -12.70 -8.97
N LEU A 105 9.43 -11.55 -9.50
CA LEU A 105 9.43 -10.26 -8.80
C LEU A 105 8.02 -9.71 -8.54
N ALA A 106 6.99 -10.50 -8.85
CA ALA A 106 5.62 -10.26 -8.46
C ALA A 106 4.88 -11.60 -8.29
N TYR A 107 3.87 -11.60 -7.42
CA TYR A 107 2.92 -12.70 -7.26
C TYR A 107 1.79 -12.58 -8.27
N SER A 108 1.27 -13.73 -8.73
CA SER A 108 -0.06 -13.76 -9.37
C SER A 108 -1.11 -13.37 -8.34
N TYR A 109 -2.00 -12.45 -8.68
CA TYR A 109 -3.02 -11.94 -7.76
C TYR A 109 -4.44 -12.15 -8.29
N GLN A 110 -4.81 -13.43 -8.33
CA GLN A 110 -6.08 -13.92 -8.87
C GLN A 110 -7.33 -13.23 -8.29
N ARG A 111 -7.26 -12.76 -7.03
CA ARG A 111 -8.37 -12.02 -6.40
C ARG A 111 -8.73 -10.72 -7.14
N TYR A 112 -7.79 -10.11 -7.85
CA TYR A 112 -7.97 -8.83 -8.53
C TYR A 112 -7.90 -8.96 -10.05
N GLY A 113 -8.07 -10.18 -10.57
CA GLY A 113 -8.15 -10.43 -11.99
C GLY A 113 -7.42 -11.68 -12.45
N LYS A 114 -7.72 -12.10 -13.67
CA LYS A 114 -6.97 -13.15 -14.40
C LYS A 114 -6.35 -12.55 -15.65
N LEU A 115 -5.16 -13.03 -15.98
CA LEU A 115 -4.41 -12.69 -17.18
C LEU A 115 -3.77 -13.96 -17.71
N ASP A 116 -3.95 -14.19 -19.02
CA ASP A 116 -3.44 -15.39 -19.67
C ASP A 116 -1.91 -15.50 -19.52
N GLY A 117 -1.44 -16.70 -19.19
CA GLY A 117 0.00 -16.99 -19.08
C GLY A 117 0.64 -16.58 -17.75
N ILE A 118 -0.05 -15.85 -16.86
CA ILE A 118 0.51 -15.37 -15.58
C ILE A 118 0.76 -16.53 -14.61
N ASP A 119 -0.19 -17.44 -14.46
CA ASP A 119 -0.07 -18.54 -13.49
C ASP A 119 1.02 -19.53 -13.93
N GLU A 120 1.14 -19.80 -15.23
CA GLU A 120 2.24 -20.61 -15.78
C GLU A 120 3.59 -19.89 -15.65
N ALA A 121 3.61 -18.56 -15.79
CA ALA A 121 4.81 -17.76 -15.55
C ALA A 121 5.25 -17.84 -14.09
N GLU A 122 4.30 -17.77 -13.15
CA GLU A 122 4.57 -17.88 -11.72
C GLU A 122 5.09 -19.28 -11.37
N ALA A 123 4.44 -20.34 -11.88
CA ALA A 123 4.87 -21.72 -11.68
C ALA A 123 6.30 -21.96 -12.18
N ARG A 124 6.66 -21.43 -13.36
CA ARG A 124 8.03 -21.49 -13.88
C ARG A 124 9.02 -20.72 -13.01
N ALA A 125 8.67 -19.52 -12.55
CA ALA A 125 9.52 -18.73 -11.68
C ALA A 125 9.78 -19.42 -10.33
N ARG A 126 8.75 -20.08 -9.78
CA ARG A 126 8.83 -20.93 -8.58
C ARG A 126 9.75 -22.13 -8.79
N LYS A 127 9.54 -22.91 -9.86
CA LYS A 127 10.37 -24.09 -10.18
C LYS A 127 11.85 -23.70 -10.32
N ARG A 128 12.11 -22.54 -10.91
CA ARG A 128 13.46 -21.98 -11.10
C ARG A 128 14.01 -21.21 -9.90
N ARG A 129 13.24 -21.10 -8.80
CA ARG A 129 13.63 -20.38 -7.58
C ARG A 129 14.10 -18.93 -7.87
N LEU A 130 13.37 -18.20 -8.70
CA LEU A 130 13.70 -16.83 -9.08
C LEU A 130 13.15 -15.79 -8.10
N GLY A 131 13.89 -14.70 -7.88
CA GLY A 131 13.45 -13.56 -7.06
C GLY A 131 12.88 -13.97 -5.71
N ILE A 132 11.62 -13.62 -5.46
CA ILE A 132 10.86 -13.93 -4.22
C ILE A 132 10.75 -15.44 -3.93
N TRP A 133 11.02 -16.30 -4.91
CA TRP A 133 10.97 -17.76 -4.81
C TRP A 133 12.32 -18.41 -4.48
N LYS A 134 13.38 -17.63 -4.26
CA LYS A 134 14.67 -18.17 -3.78
C LYS A 134 14.49 -18.82 -2.40
N ALA A 135 15.10 -19.99 -2.21
CA ALA A 135 14.98 -20.77 -0.97
C ALA A 135 15.63 -20.04 0.22
N GLY A 136 15.06 -20.20 1.43
CA GLY A 136 15.70 -19.80 2.69
C GLY A 136 14.88 -18.91 3.61
N LYS A 137 13.84 -18.21 3.14
CA LYS A 137 12.88 -17.47 3.98
C LYS A 137 11.51 -17.46 3.32
N SER A 138 10.48 -17.95 4.02
CA SER A 138 9.09 -17.76 3.58
C SER A 138 8.81 -16.27 3.46
N GLN A 139 8.73 -15.76 2.23
CA GLN A 139 8.46 -14.35 2.00
C GLN A 139 6.98 -14.09 2.28
N THR A 140 6.69 -13.14 3.16
CA THR A 140 5.31 -12.73 3.39
C THR A 140 4.77 -12.11 2.12
N ARG A 141 3.63 -12.60 1.62
CA ARG A 141 2.97 -12.01 0.46
C ARG A 141 2.64 -10.54 0.73
N PRO A 142 2.65 -9.65 -0.28
CA PRO A 142 2.55 -8.21 -0.01
C PRO A 142 1.20 -7.84 0.61
N TRP A 143 0.11 -8.52 0.24
CA TRP A 143 -1.20 -8.34 0.88
C TRP A 143 -1.23 -8.75 2.36
N ASP A 144 -0.48 -9.79 2.74
CA ASP A 144 -0.36 -10.23 4.13
C ASP A 144 0.53 -9.28 4.94
N HIS A 145 1.60 -8.76 4.32
CA HIS A 145 2.44 -7.71 4.90
C HIS A 145 1.63 -6.43 5.18
N ARG A 146 0.82 -5.97 4.21
CA ARG A 146 -0.08 -4.82 4.41
C ARG A 146 -1.15 -5.08 5.48
N ARG A 147 -1.61 -6.33 5.64
CA ARG A 147 -2.58 -6.70 6.68
C ARG A 147 -1.93 -6.65 8.07
N SER A 148 -0.74 -7.22 8.23
CA SER A 148 -0.02 -7.24 9.52
C SER A 148 0.33 -5.83 9.99
N MET A 149 0.78 -4.96 9.09
CA MET A 149 1.06 -3.55 9.37
C MET A 149 -0.18 -2.79 9.85
N ARG A 150 -1.33 -2.96 9.19
CA ARG A 150 -2.60 -2.34 9.61
C ARG A 150 -3.03 -2.81 11.00
N SER A 151 -2.91 -4.10 11.30
CA SER A 151 -3.23 -4.65 12.62
C SER A 151 -2.30 -4.10 13.71
N ARG A 152 -1.00 -3.93 13.42
CA ARG A 152 -0.04 -3.32 14.35
C ARG A 152 -0.39 -1.87 14.66
N VAL A 153 -0.70 -1.07 13.64
CA VAL A 153 -1.11 0.34 13.83
C VAL A 153 -2.39 0.45 14.64
N ARG A 154 -3.41 -0.39 14.36
CA ARG A 154 -4.66 -0.43 15.13
C ARG A 154 -4.41 -0.74 16.61
N ARG A 155 -3.59 -1.76 16.92
CA ARG A 155 -3.23 -2.09 18.31
C ARG A 155 -2.52 -0.93 19.03
N LYS A 156 -1.54 -0.28 18.38
CA LYS A 156 -0.86 0.89 18.97
C LYS A 156 -1.80 2.06 19.24
N ARG A 157 -2.76 2.33 18.34
CA ARG A 157 -3.77 3.37 18.55
C ARG A 157 -4.69 3.03 19.73
N ALA A 158 -5.18 1.80 19.80
CA ALA A 158 -6.02 1.32 20.91
C ALA A 158 -5.29 1.40 22.26
N ALA A 159 -4.02 0.98 22.32
CA ALA A 159 -3.21 1.09 23.53
C ALA A 159 -3.03 2.53 24.00
N ARG A 160 -2.70 3.47 23.09
CA ARG A 160 -2.60 4.89 23.42
C ARG A 160 -3.92 5.48 23.92
N TRP A 161 -5.04 5.07 23.33
CA TRP A 161 -6.35 5.53 23.77
C TRP A 161 -6.70 5.01 25.17
N ARG A 162 -6.42 3.73 25.45
CA ARG A 162 -6.56 3.13 26.79
C ARG A 162 -5.70 3.86 27.83
N LEU A 163 -4.45 4.16 27.52
CA LEU A 163 -3.55 4.93 28.39
C LEU A 163 -4.13 6.31 28.74
N ARG A 164 -4.74 7.00 27.75
CA ARG A 164 -5.39 8.30 28.00
C ARG A 164 -6.62 8.18 28.90
N ILE A 165 -7.40 7.12 28.75
CA ILE A 165 -8.56 6.86 29.62
C ILE A 165 -8.09 6.59 31.05
N VAL A 166 -7.11 5.70 31.24
CA VAL A 166 -6.58 5.40 32.57
C VAL A 166 -5.99 6.65 33.22
N ALA A 167 -5.21 7.44 32.50
CA ALA A 167 -4.68 8.71 33.01
C ALA A 167 -5.79 9.71 33.39
N PHE A 168 -6.86 9.79 32.60
CA PHE A 168 -8.03 10.62 32.92
C PHE A 168 -8.75 10.13 34.18
N LEU A 169 -8.96 8.82 34.33
CA LEU A 169 -9.58 8.24 35.51
C LEU A 169 -8.73 8.49 36.77
N ILE A 170 -7.40 8.33 36.69
CA ILE A 170 -6.49 8.66 37.80
C ILE A 170 -6.60 10.13 38.19
N LEU A 171 -6.64 11.04 37.21
CA LEU A 171 -6.80 12.47 37.47
C LEU A 171 -8.14 12.78 38.15
N VAL A 172 -9.24 12.18 37.70
CA VAL A 172 -10.57 12.36 38.32
C VAL A 172 -10.55 11.87 39.76
N VAL A 173 -10.00 10.69 40.03
CA VAL A 173 -9.89 10.15 41.39
C VAL A 173 -9.02 11.05 42.28
N ALA A 174 -7.89 11.55 41.77
CA ALA A 174 -7.03 12.46 42.53
C ALA A 174 -7.75 13.78 42.89
N ILE A 175 -8.56 14.32 41.98
CA ILE A 175 -9.39 15.51 42.24
C ILE A 175 -10.43 15.20 43.32
N LEU A 176 -11.14 14.08 43.22
CA LEU A 176 -12.17 13.69 44.21
C LEU A 176 -11.58 13.47 45.60
N LEU A 177 -10.42 12.80 45.70
CA LEU A 177 -9.72 12.62 46.97
C LEU A 177 -9.22 13.95 47.54
N GLY A 178 -8.69 14.85 46.70
CA GLY A 178 -8.29 16.19 47.11
C GLY A 178 -9.46 17.05 47.58
N MET A 179 -10.60 16.97 46.89
CA MET A 179 -11.84 17.64 47.31
C MET A 179 -12.35 17.09 48.65
N ASN A 180 -12.27 15.77 48.86
CA ASN A 180 -12.66 15.15 50.14
C ASN A 180 -11.77 15.64 51.29
N TRP A 181 -10.45 15.70 51.09
CA TRP A 181 -9.52 16.24 52.09
C TRP A 181 -9.81 17.71 52.41
N LEU A 182 -10.06 18.54 51.38
CA LEU A 182 -10.39 19.95 51.57
C LEU A 182 -11.70 20.13 52.35
N TRP A 183 -12.69 19.27 52.11
CA TRP A 183 -13.96 19.30 52.84
C TRP A 183 -13.78 18.95 54.32
N GLN A 184 -12.94 17.97 54.64
CA GLN A 184 -12.60 17.62 56.02
C GLN A 184 -11.95 18.79 56.77
N VAL A 185 -11.03 19.51 56.13
CA VAL A 185 -10.38 20.69 56.72
C VAL A 185 -11.40 21.81 56.99
N VAL A 186 -12.30 22.09 56.04
CA VAL A 186 -13.36 23.09 56.22
C VAL A 186 -14.28 22.71 57.39
N GLU A 187 -14.63 21.43 57.51
CA GLU A 187 -15.47 20.93 58.60
C GLU A 187 -14.78 21.06 59.97
N GLU A 188 -13.49 20.78 60.05
CA GLU A 188 -12.70 20.93 61.27
C GLU A 188 -12.56 22.40 61.71
N LEU A 189 -12.29 23.30 60.75
CA LEU A 189 -12.22 24.74 60.99
C LEU A 189 -13.58 25.32 61.43
N THR A 190 -14.68 24.88 60.83
CA THR A 190 -16.03 25.33 61.21
C THR A 190 -16.46 24.80 62.57
N ARG A 191 -16.15 23.54 62.91
CA ARG A 191 -16.37 23.01 64.27
C ARG A 191 -15.57 23.77 65.33
N SER A 192 -14.31 24.09 65.04
CA SER A 192 -13.46 24.89 65.94
C SER A 192 -14.02 26.31 66.14
N ALA A 193 -14.55 26.93 65.09
CA ALA A 193 -15.13 28.27 65.16
C ALA A 193 -16.51 28.35 65.84
N LEU A 194 -17.28 27.25 65.88
CA LEU A 194 -18.61 27.19 66.50
C LEU A 194 -18.62 26.56 67.90
N GLY A 195 -17.51 25.95 68.33
CA GLY A 195 -17.35 25.24 69.59
C GLY A 195 -16.68 26.03 70.72
N GLY A 196 -16.45 27.33 70.53
CA GLY A 196 -15.96 28.27 71.55
C GLY A 196 -16.90 29.45 71.71
#